data_AF-A0A089MBU5-F1
#
_entry.id   AF-A0A089MBU5-F1
#
_cell.length_a   1.000
_cell.length_b   1.000
_cell.length_c   1.000
_cell.angle_alpha   90.00
_cell.angle_beta   90.00
_cell.angle_gamma   90.00
#
_symmetry.space_group_name_H-M   'P 1'
#
loop_
_entity.id
_entity.type
_entity.pdbx_description
1 polymer ?
#
loop_
_entity_poly.entity_id
_entity_poly.type
_entity_poly.pdbx_seq_one_letter_code
_entity_poly.pdbx_strand_id
1 'polypeptide(L)'
;MGFYVQNNTPNPIWVAVGYYDPNCSPTTYVKQGWYRIVPGRRSLIVSGSAANQRFYFYGHDNFGNIWGGNFNTYIPDSVFKMCWVERCQGTGCNRVGFDERVVGNFQNYTVNFINENQGASRAKNTVVSKKGTPRFKLGRFSIKKTPGKLGKLGRVVRPLRGR
;
A
#
# COMPACT_ATOMS: atom_id res chain seq x y z
N MET A 1 -13.45 20.77 -4.16
CA MET A 1 -13.20 19.46 -3.55
C MET A 1 -12.68 18.55 -4.65
N GLY A 2 -11.62 17.78 -4.41
CA GLY A 2 -11.04 16.98 -5.48
C GLY A 2 -9.77 16.22 -5.11
N PHE A 3 -9.41 15.33 -6.01
CA PHE A 3 -8.11 14.68 -6.02
C PHE A 3 -7.17 15.42 -6.96
N TYR A 4 -6.10 15.96 -6.39
CA TYR A 4 -5.07 16.72 -7.09
C TYR A 4 -3.80 15.91 -7.18
N VAL A 5 -3.06 16.16 -8.25
CA VAL A 5 -1.71 15.67 -8.43
C VAL A 5 -0.79 16.87 -8.57
N GLN A 6 0.30 16.86 -7.81
CA GLN A 6 1.35 17.86 -7.87
C GLN A 6 2.66 17.23 -8.29
N ASN A 7 3.23 17.75 -9.38
CA ASN A 7 4.54 17.35 -9.86
C ASN A 7 5.63 18.21 -9.17
N ASN A 8 6.42 17.63 -8.27
CA ASN A 8 7.57 18.28 -7.64
C ASN A 8 8.91 17.77 -8.22
N THR A 9 8.86 17.13 -9.38
CA THR A 9 10.04 16.68 -10.12
C THR A 9 10.47 17.78 -11.11
N PRO A 10 11.74 17.82 -11.53
CA PRO A 10 12.21 18.78 -12.54
C PRO A 10 11.72 18.45 -13.96
N ASN A 11 11.09 17.28 -14.18
CA ASN A 11 10.70 16.78 -15.49
C ASN A 11 9.18 16.70 -15.64
N PRO A 12 8.63 16.79 -16.87
CA PRO A 12 7.22 16.50 -17.10
C PRO A 12 6.93 15.04 -16.81
N ILE A 13 5.84 14.77 -16.10
CA ILE A 13 5.39 13.40 -15.80
C ILE A 13 4.10 13.08 -16.53
N TRP A 14 3.92 11.82 -16.88
CA TRP A 14 2.69 11.26 -17.42
C TRP A 14 2.03 10.42 -16.35
N VAL A 15 0.79 10.76 -16.02
CA VAL A 15 0.06 10.15 -14.91
C VAL A 15 -1.19 9.47 -15.43
N ALA A 16 -1.45 8.26 -14.96
CA ALA A 16 -2.73 7.58 -15.07
C ALA A 16 -3.33 7.44 -13.66
N VAL A 17 -4.64 7.61 -13.55
CA VAL A 17 -5.36 7.55 -12.28
C VAL A 17 -6.55 6.61 -12.42
N GLY A 18 -6.72 5.74 -11.44
CA GLY A 18 -7.91 4.95 -11.22
C GLY A 18 -8.74 5.55 -10.08
N TYR A 19 -10.02 5.73 -10.30
CA TYR A 19 -10.95 6.24 -9.28
C TYR A 19 -12.27 5.47 -9.34
N TYR A 20 -13.05 5.58 -8.26
CA TYR A 20 -14.34 4.93 -8.16
C TYR A 20 -15.34 5.56 -9.13
N ASP A 21 -15.94 4.76 -9.99
CA ASP A 21 -16.99 5.17 -10.92
C ASP A 21 -18.09 4.10 -10.91
N PRO A 22 -19.32 4.44 -10.48
CA PRO A 22 -20.42 3.48 -10.39
C PRO A 22 -20.91 2.99 -11.76
N ASN A 23 -20.53 3.66 -12.85
CA ASN A 23 -20.91 3.25 -14.21
C ASN A 23 -20.10 2.03 -14.70
N CYS A 24 -18.99 1.70 -14.04
CA CYS A 24 -18.17 0.55 -14.38
C CYS A 24 -18.65 -0.71 -13.65
N SER A 25 -18.80 -1.81 -14.40
CA SER A 25 -19.22 -3.12 -13.88
C SER A 25 -18.34 -4.21 -14.49
N PRO A 26 -17.98 -5.30 -13.76
CA PRO A 26 -18.34 -5.63 -12.37
C PRO A 26 -17.50 -4.91 -11.31
N THR A 27 -16.35 -4.33 -11.68
CA THR A 27 -15.54 -3.52 -10.76
C THR A 27 -15.88 -2.06 -10.97
N THR A 28 -16.42 -1.41 -9.95
CA THR A 28 -16.84 0.01 -9.91
C THR A 28 -15.67 0.98 -9.85
N TYR A 29 -14.64 0.72 -10.65
CA TYR A 29 -13.46 1.56 -10.81
C TYR A 29 -13.20 1.79 -12.30
N VAL A 30 -12.87 3.02 -12.63
CA VAL A 30 -12.42 3.44 -13.95
C VAL A 30 -10.95 3.84 -13.84
N LYS A 31 -10.17 3.56 -14.88
CA LYS A 31 -8.80 4.04 -15.05
C LYS A 31 -8.74 4.97 -16.25
N GLN A 32 -8.11 6.11 -16.07
CA GLN A 32 -7.98 7.16 -17.07
C GLN A 32 -6.55 7.70 -17.09
N GLY A 33 -6.04 7.98 -18.27
CA GLY A 33 -4.70 8.53 -18.51
C GLY A 33 -4.59 8.96 -19.98
N TRP A 34 -3.50 9.50 -20.48
CA TRP A 34 -2.35 10.02 -19.75
C TRP A 34 -2.54 11.51 -19.49
N TYR A 35 -2.38 11.91 -18.24
CA TYR A 35 -2.32 13.31 -17.85
C TYR A 35 -0.87 13.76 -17.83
N ARG A 36 -0.53 14.70 -18.72
CA ARG A 36 0.80 15.31 -18.73
C ARG A 36 0.84 16.48 -17.74
N ILE A 37 1.71 16.38 -16.74
CA ILE A 37 1.84 17.39 -15.68
C ILE A 37 3.25 17.97 -15.74
N VAL A 38 3.35 19.26 -16.03
CA VAL A 38 4.64 19.96 -16.09
C VAL A 38 5.24 20.17 -14.69
N PRO A 39 6.57 20.32 -14.58
CA PRO A 39 7.25 20.56 -13.31
C PRO A 39 6.64 21.69 -12.48
N GLY A 40 6.50 21.49 -11.17
CA GLY A 40 6.00 22.47 -10.22
C GLY A 40 4.51 22.78 -10.31
N ARG A 41 3.76 22.16 -11.24
CA ARG A 41 2.31 22.39 -11.38
C ARG A 41 1.51 21.38 -10.57
N ARG A 42 0.34 21.87 -10.13
CA ARG A 42 -0.73 21.08 -9.52
C ARG A 42 -1.91 21.02 -10.48
N SER A 43 -2.38 19.82 -10.77
CA SER A 43 -3.51 19.56 -11.66
C SER A 43 -4.61 18.83 -10.91
N LEU A 44 -5.86 19.23 -11.13
CA LEU A 44 -7.03 18.50 -10.66
C LEU A 44 -7.28 17.32 -11.60
N ILE A 45 -7.26 16.10 -11.07
CA ILE A 45 -7.50 14.88 -11.88
C ILE A 45 -8.94 14.43 -11.75
N VAL A 46 -9.47 14.39 -10.52
CA VAL A 46 -10.85 13.97 -10.24
C VAL A 46 -11.55 15.09 -9.49
N SER A 47 -12.59 15.64 -10.12
CA SER A 47 -13.51 16.58 -9.48
C SER A 47 -14.50 15.84 -8.58
N GLY A 48 -14.69 16.30 -7.35
CA GLY A 48 -15.62 15.68 -6.39
C GLY A 48 -15.01 15.54 -5.00
N SER A 49 -15.77 15.02 -4.03
CA SER A 49 -15.21 14.75 -2.71
C SER A 49 -14.28 13.54 -2.78
N ALA A 50 -13.00 13.74 -2.45
CA ALA A 50 -12.04 12.64 -2.33
C ALA A 50 -12.20 11.85 -1.00
N ALA A 51 -13.10 12.26 -0.11
CA ALA A 51 -13.21 11.71 1.23
C ALA A 51 -13.65 10.24 1.21
N ASN A 52 -12.98 9.40 2.01
CA ASN A 52 -13.22 7.96 2.16
C ASN A 52 -13.16 7.17 0.85
N GLN A 53 -12.49 7.70 -0.17
CA GLN A 53 -12.29 7.05 -1.45
C GLN A 53 -10.88 6.46 -1.56
N ARG A 54 -10.75 5.46 -2.44
CA ARG A 54 -9.45 4.90 -2.82
C ARG A 54 -9.12 5.37 -4.22
N PHE A 55 -7.93 5.90 -4.38
CA PHE A 55 -7.41 6.31 -5.67
C PHE A 55 -6.21 5.43 -6.00
N TYR A 56 -6.18 4.96 -7.23
CA TYR A 56 -5.03 4.27 -7.78
C TYR A 56 -4.28 5.26 -8.65
N PHE A 57 -2.97 5.35 -8.56
CA PHE A 57 -2.21 6.21 -9.45
C PHE A 57 -0.98 5.49 -9.96
N TYR A 58 -0.63 5.82 -11.19
CA TYR A 58 0.60 5.40 -11.84
C TYR A 58 1.18 6.63 -12.52
N GLY A 59 2.47 6.85 -12.37
CA GLY A 59 3.17 7.89 -13.09
C GLY A 59 4.47 7.36 -13.65
N HIS A 60 4.87 7.89 -14.79
CA HIS A 60 6.22 7.71 -15.29
C HIS A 60 6.75 9.00 -15.93
N ASP A 61 8.06 9.04 -16.07
CA ASP A 61 8.80 10.09 -16.76
C ASP A 61 9.48 9.49 -18.01
N ASN A 62 9.89 10.34 -18.94
CA ASN A 62 10.64 9.97 -20.13
C ASN A 62 12.07 9.53 -19.79
N PHE A 63 12.55 9.88 -18.59
CA PHE A 63 13.88 9.52 -18.08
C PHE A 63 13.91 8.19 -17.31
N GLY A 64 12.81 7.42 -17.31
CA GLY A 64 12.75 6.10 -16.67
C GLY A 64 12.39 6.11 -15.18
N ASN A 65 12.02 7.26 -14.61
CA ASN A 65 11.43 7.32 -13.27
C ASN A 65 10.00 6.76 -13.32
N ILE A 66 9.65 5.90 -12.36
CA ILE A 66 8.32 5.28 -12.26
C ILE A 66 7.80 5.47 -10.84
N TRP A 67 6.56 5.95 -10.74
CA TRP A 67 5.79 6.04 -9.50
C TRP A 67 4.62 5.09 -9.62
N GLY A 68 4.79 3.90 -9.05
CA GLY A 68 3.81 2.85 -9.11
C GLY A 68 3.85 2.00 -7.86
N GLY A 69 2.98 1.01 -7.83
CA GLY A 69 2.86 0.06 -6.74
C GLY A 69 2.60 -1.34 -7.25
N ASN A 70 2.01 -2.16 -6.39
CA ASN A 70 1.88 -3.60 -6.65
C ASN A 70 0.66 -3.97 -7.49
N PHE A 71 -0.23 -3.01 -7.80
CA PHE A 71 -1.48 -3.28 -8.52
C PHE A 71 -1.27 -3.29 -10.03
N ASN A 72 -0.85 -4.44 -10.54
CA ASN A 72 -0.55 -4.61 -11.95
C ASN A 72 -1.83 -4.65 -12.82
N THR A 73 -1.88 -3.78 -13.84
CA THR A 73 -2.95 -3.73 -14.85
C THR A 73 -2.37 -3.41 -16.23
N TYR A 74 -3.19 -3.57 -17.27
CA TYR A 74 -2.81 -3.23 -18.64
C TYR A 74 -3.43 -1.90 -19.02
N ILE A 75 -2.62 -0.99 -19.57
CA ILE A 75 -3.06 0.30 -20.06
C ILE A 75 -2.42 0.61 -21.42
N PRO A 76 -3.10 1.36 -22.29
CA PRO A 76 -2.54 1.76 -23.57
C PRO A 76 -1.57 2.95 -23.40
N ASP A 77 -0.68 3.11 -24.38
CA ASP A 77 0.30 4.21 -24.41
C ASP A 77 -0.31 5.55 -24.83
N SER A 78 -1.48 5.53 -25.47
CA SER A 78 -2.25 6.72 -25.83
C SER A 78 -3.16 7.18 -24.69
N VAL A 79 -3.77 8.36 -24.80
CA VAL A 79 -4.83 8.79 -23.87
C VAL A 79 -6.01 7.82 -23.93
N PHE A 80 -6.54 7.42 -22.78
CA PHE A 80 -7.57 6.41 -22.59
C PHE A 80 -8.46 6.70 -21.38
N LYS A 81 -9.67 6.15 -21.42
CA LYS A 81 -10.58 6.01 -20.28
C LYS A 81 -11.28 4.67 -20.43
N MET A 82 -11.12 3.77 -19.47
CA MET A 82 -11.71 2.43 -19.52
C MET A 82 -11.98 1.90 -18.11
N CYS A 83 -12.90 0.96 -17.96
CA CYS A 83 -13.14 0.33 -16.67
C CYS A 83 -11.95 -0.52 -16.23
N TRP A 84 -11.82 -0.76 -14.93
CA TRP A 84 -10.66 -1.46 -14.36
C TRP A 84 -10.50 -2.90 -14.90
N VAL A 85 -11.63 -3.57 -15.15
CA VAL A 85 -11.70 -4.95 -15.67
C VAL A 85 -11.27 -5.02 -17.13
N GLU A 86 -11.52 -3.95 -17.89
CA GLU A 86 -11.12 -3.87 -19.28
C GLU A 86 -9.59 -3.84 -19.40
N ARG A 87 -9.08 -4.50 -20.43
CA ARG A 87 -7.65 -4.60 -20.70
C ARG A 87 -7.43 -4.22 -22.15
N CYS A 88 -6.41 -3.41 -22.42
CA CYS A 88 -5.94 -3.26 -23.79
C CYS A 88 -5.33 -4.58 -24.28
N GLN A 89 -5.36 -4.79 -25.59
CA GLN A 89 -4.75 -5.95 -26.25
C GLN A 89 -4.04 -5.47 -27.52
N GLY A 90 -2.90 -6.10 -27.84
CA GLY A 90 -2.11 -5.77 -29.02
C GLY A 90 -0.97 -4.77 -28.76
N THR A 91 -0.43 -4.21 -29.84
CA THR A 91 0.71 -3.30 -29.82
C THR A 91 0.34 -1.97 -29.17
N GLY A 92 1.22 -1.45 -28.30
CA GLY A 92 0.98 -0.20 -27.54
C GLY A 92 0.20 -0.39 -26.24
N CYS A 93 0.10 -1.62 -25.75
CA CYS A 93 -0.48 -1.96 -24.46
C CYS A 93 0.62 -2.40 -23.51
N ASN A 94 0.80 -1.66 -22.42
CA ASN A 94 1.83 -1.90 -21.44
C ASN A 94 1.26 -2.35 -20.11
N ARG A 95 1.96 -3.29 -19.46
CA ARG A 95 1.62 -3.77 -18.11
C ARG A 95 2.31 -2.88 -17.08
N VAL A 96 1.53 -2.14 -16.30
CA VAL A 96 2.04 -1.21 -15.28
C VAL A 96 1.44 -1.51 -13.91
N GLY A 97 2.17 -1.15 -12.85
CA GLY A 97 1.74 -1.33 -11.46
C GLY A 97 1.23 -0.03 -10.85
N PHE A 98 -0.06 0.09 -10.58
CA PHE A 98 -0.63 1.23 -9.86
C PHE A 98 -0.33 1.14 -8.36
N ASP A 99 -0.17 2.30 -7.73
CA ASP A 99 -0.11 2.44 -6.27
C ASP A 99 -1.47 2.81 -5.71
N GLU A 100 -1.84 2.23 -4.56
CA GLU A 100 -3.12 2.51 -3.90
C GLU A 100 -2.96 3.61 -2.86
N ARG A 101 -3.81 4.64 -2.98
CA ARG A 101 -3.94 5.73 -2.02
C ARG A 101 -5.33 5.75 -1.40
N VAL A 102 -5.41 5.35 -0.14
CA VAL A 102 -6.63 5.50 0.65
C VAL A 102 -6.69 6.93 1.20
N VAL A 103 -7.72 7.68 0.79
CA VAL A 103 -8.00 9.02 1.31
C VAL A 103 -8.91 8.85 2.52
N GLY A 104 -8.51 9.42 3.66
CA GLY A 104 -9.33 9.46 4.87
C GLY A 104 -10.51 10.43 4.72
N ASN A 105 -10.88 11.13 5.80
CA ASN A 105 -12.01 12.07 5.77
C ASN A 105 -11.69 13.44 5.12
N PHE A 106 -10.76 13.47 4.16
CA PHE A 106 -10.32 14.71 3.51
C PHE A 106 -11.01 14.89 2.16
N GLN A 107 -11.77 15.98 2.01
CA GLN A 107 -12.46 16.31 0.75
C GLN A 107 -11.50 16.74 -0.37
N ASN A 108 -10.33 17.28 0.00
CA ASN A 108 -9.26 17.62 -0.93
C ASN A 108 -8.03 16.80 -0.57
N TYR A 109 -7.51 16.04 -1.53
CA TYR A 109 -6.30 15.27 -1.36
C TYR A 109 -5.31 15.59 -2.48
N THR A 110 -4.03 15.77 -2.15
CA THR A 110 -2.98 16.04 -3.15
C THR A 110 -1.89 14.98 -3.06
N VAL A 111 -1.64 14.27 -4.16
CA VAL A 111 -0.47 13.38 -4.30
C VAL A 111 0.70 14.18 -4.84
N ASN A 112 1.85 14.08 -4.17
CA ASN A 112 3.08 14.70 -4.60
C ASN A 112 3.98 13.66 -5.28
N PHE A 113 4.32 13.90 -6.54
CA PHE A 113 5.31 13.12 -7.27
C PHE A 113 6.69 13.73 -7.01
N ILE A 114 7.60 12.92 -6.48
CA ILE A 114 8.97 13.31 -6.10
C ILE A 114 9.95 12.27 -6.64
N ASN A 115 11.09 12.69 -7.18
CA ASN A 115 12.14 11.75 -7.57
C ASN A 115 12.72 11.10 -6.31
N GLU A 116 13.20 9.86 -6.39
CA GLU A 116 13.83 9.17 -5.25
C GLU A 116 15.01 9.99 -4.65
N ASN A 117 15.74 10.70 -5.51
CA ASN A 117 16.80 11.64 -5.11
C ASN A 117 16.30 12.88 -4.32
N GLN A 118 14.98 13.13 -4.31
CA GLN A 118 14.32 14.23 -3.60
C GLN A 118 13.37 13.72 -2.49
N GLY A 119 13.09 12.41 -2.44
CA GLY A 119 12.18 11.78 -1.47
C GLY A 119 12.85 11.25 -0.20
N ALA A 120 14.17 11.04 -0.22
CA ALA A 120 14.92 10.56 0.94
C ALA A 120 14.89 11.50 2.15
N SER A 121 14.53 12.78 1.97
CA SER A 121 14.44 13.78 3.04
C SER A 121 13.02 13.98 3.60
N ARG A 122 11.97 13.40 3.01
CA ARG A 122 10.57 13.56 3.51
C ARG A 122 9.81 12.27 3.78
N ALA A 123 10.30 11.10 3.34
CA ALA A 123 9.62 9.82 3.57
C ALA A 123 9.87 9.17 4.95
N LYS A 124 10.73 9.75 5.82
CA LYS A 124 11.05 9.17 7.14
C LYS A 124 10.02 9.42 8.26
N ASN A 125 8.95 10.19 8.01
CA ASN A 125 7.95 10.51 9.06
C ASN A 125 6.57 9.87 8.82
N THR A 126 6.51 8.67 8.23
CA THR A 126 5.36 7.79 8.50
C THR A 126 5.79 6.79 9.56
N VAL A 127 5.50 7.11 10.82
CA VAL A 127 5.53 6.13 11.91
C VAL A 127 4.49 5.07 11.57
N VAL A 128 4.90 4.06 10.82
CA VAL A 128 4.20 2.78 10.79
C VAL A 128 4.32 2.23 12.20
N SER A 129 3.22 2.35 12.96
CA SER A 129 3.00 1.60 14.18
C SER A 129 3.04 0.11 13.83
N LYS A 130 4.23 -0.48 13.90
CA LYS A 130 4.37 -1.93 13.96
C LYS A 130 3.76 -2.36 15.29
N LYS A 131 2.53 -2.87 15.22
CA LYS A 131 1.90 -3.66 16.30
C LYS A 131 2.96 -4.56 16.93
N GLY A 132 3.26 -4.31 18.20
CA GLY A 132 4.24 -5.06 18.95
C GLY A 132 3.84 -6.52 19.04
N THR A 133 4.72 -7.41 18.57
CA THR A 133 4.77 -8.80 19.01
C THR A 133 5.03 -8.83 20.53
N PRO A 134 4.20 -9.49 21.35
CA PRO A 134 4.52 -9.67 22.75
C PRO A 134 5.69 -10.67 22.86
N ARG A 135 6.89 -10.15 23.15
CA ARG A 135 7.99 -10.99 23.64
C ARG A 135 7.70 -11.37 25.08
N PHE A 136 7.24 -12.60 25.30
CA PHE A 136 7.28 -13.22 26.61
C PHE A 136 8.74 -13.34 27.08
N LYS A 137 9.15 -12.48 28.02
CA LYS A 137 10.40 -12.65 28.76
C LYS A 137 10.19 -13.75 29.80
N LEU A 138 10.73 -14.95 29.54
CA LEU A 138 10.97 -15.92 30.61
C LEU A 138 12.03 -15.33 31.55
N GLY A 139 11.56 -14.75 32.66
CA GLY A 139 12.42 -14.36 33.76
C GLY A 139 13.16 -15.59 34.27
N ARG A 140 14.50 -15.52 34.30
CA ARG A 140 15.35 -16.46 35.04
C ARG A 140 15.00 -16.32 36.52
N PHE A 141 14.13 -17.19 37.02
CA PHE A 141 13.97 -17.39 38.46
C PHE A 141 15.24 -18.06 38.98
N SER A 142 16.00 -17.30 39.76
CA SER A 142 17.14 -17.79 40.53
C SER A 142 16.71 -18.93 41.44
N ILE A 143 17.25 -20.12 41.19
CA ILE A 143 17.11 -21.29 42.05
C ILE A 143 17.89 -21.01 43.34
N LYS A 144 17.19 -20.56 44.40
CA LYS A 144 17.72 -20.62 45.76
C LYS A 144 17.61 -22.07 46.24
N LYS A 145 18.76 -22.76 46.32
CA LYS A 145 18.90 -24.02 47.05
C LYS A 145 18.86 -23.74 48.55
N THR A 146 17.94 -24.39 49.25
CA THR A 146 18.01 -24.60 50.70
C THR A 146 17.79 -26.10 50.96
N PRO A 147 18.66 -26.78 51.72
CA PRO A 147 18.54 -28.21 51.98
C PRO A 147 17.69 -28.44 53.24
N GLY A 148 16.83 -29.46 53.24
CA GLY A 148 16.05 -29.79 54.42
C GLY A 148 15.16 -31.02 54.33
N LYS A 149 15.69 -32.15 54.82
CA LYS A 149 15.01 -33.23 55.57
C LYS A 149 13.92 -34.09 54.89
N LEU A 150 14.39 -35.25 54.45
CA LEU A 150 13.96 -36.62 54.83
C LEU A 150 12.56 -36.78 55.46
N GLY A 151 11.64 -37.40 54.71
CA GLY A 151 10.36 -37.94 55.19
C GLY A 151 10.00 -39.19 54.38
N LYS A 152 9.86 -40.31 55.09
CA LYS A 152 9.69 -41.70 54.60
C LYS A 152 8.25 -42.00 54.15
N LEU A 153 8.15 -43.10 53.38
CA LEU A 153 7.05 -44.09 53.28
C LEU A 153 5.89 -43.86 52.30
N GLY A 154 5.71 -44.84 51.41
CA GLY A 154 4.46 -45.09 50.68
C GLY A 154 4.64 -46.07 49.54
N ARG A 155 4.26 -47.34 49.74
CA ARG A 155 4.38 -48.47 48.80
C ARG A 155 3.72 -48.22 47.44
N VAL A 156 4.39 -48.63 46.38
CA VAL A 156 3.84 -48.73 45.01
C VAL A 156 3.01 -50.01 44.90
N VAL A 157 1.72 -49.88 44.63
CA VAL A 157 0.87 -50.98 44.14
C VAL A 157 0.72 -50.79 42.63
N ARG A 158 1.22 -51.75 41.84
CA ARG A 158 1.06 -51.78 40.38
C ARG A 158 -0.29 -52.41 40.04
N PRO A 159 -1.13 -51.81 39.19
CA PRO A 159 -2.23 -52.53 38.58
C PRO A 159 -1.74 -53.37 37.40
N LEU A 160 -2.20 -54.62 37.36
CA LEU A 160 -1.96 -55.63 36.34
C LEU A 160 -2.65 -55.25 35.02
N ARG A 161 -1.94 -55.54 33.93
CA ARG A 161 -2.41 -55.45 32.53
C ARG A 161 -3.53 -56.48 32.32
N GLY A 162 -4.71 -56.00 31.96
CA GLY A 162 -5.82 -56.82 31.48
C GLY A 162 -5.90 -56.79 29.96
N ARG A 163 -5.78 -58.00 29.41
CA ARG A 163 -6.07 -58.53 28.06
C ARG A 163 -6.69 -57.62 26.99
#